data_AF-A0A7V9CPS9-F1
#
_entry.id   AF-A0A7V9CPS9-F1
#
_cell.length_a   1.000
_cell.length_b   1.000
_cell.length_c   1.000
_cell.angle_alpha   90.00
_cell.angle_beta   90.00
_cell.angle_gamma   90.00
#
_symmetry.space_group_name_H-M   'P 1'
#
loop_
_entity.id
_entity.type
_entity.pdbx_description
1 polymer ?
#
loop_
_entity_poly.entity_id
_entity_poly.type
_entity_poly.pdbx_seq_one_letter_code
_entity_poly.pdbx_strand_id
1 'polypeptide(L)'
;GPSIGPDVYEVGQEVIDAFTTAFPEQAGGGRWWAARTGQPGKYLIDLWTATRDQLVLAGVDDTQVHLAGLCTATCAGMFHSYRTHGAASGRMVAAIRRVSAPR
;
A
#
# COMPACT_ATOMS: atom_id res chain seq x y z
N GLY A 1 -3.95 6.01 -4.48
CA GLY A 1 -4.67 6.97 -3.62
C GLY A 1 -4.14 6.90 -2.20
N PRO A 2 -4.72 7.64 -1.23
CA PRO A 2 -4.35 7.52 0.19
C PRO A 2 -4.58 6.09 0.70
N SER A 3 -3.57 5.52 1.37
CA SER A 3 -3.63 4.20 2.01
C SER A 3 -2.62 4.16 3.16
N ILE A 4 -2.53 3.07 3.93
CA ILE A 4 -1.55 3.00 5.02
C ILE A 4 -0.12 2.95 4.45
N GLY A 5 0.77 3.79 4.99
CA GLY A 5 2.14 3.94 4.51
C GLY A 5 3.12 2.93 5.11
N PRO A 6 4.31 2.78 4.49
CA PRO A 6 5.31 1.79 4.86
C PRO A 6 5.85 1.96 6.29
N ASP A 7 5.92 3.20 6.78
CA ASP A 7 6.50 3.50 8.09
C ASP A 7 5.74 2.88 9.27
N VAL A 8 4.45 2.56 9.06
CA VAL A 8 3.55 2.13 10.15
C VAL A 8 2.76 0.87 9.84
N TYR A 9 2.85 0.32 8.62
CA TYR A 9 2.08 -0.87 8.28
C TYR A 9 2.79 -2.16 8.68
N GLU A 10 2.64 -2.52 9.96
CA GLU A 10 3.18 -3.78 10.48
C GLU A 10 2.34 -5.00 10.07
N VAL A 11 3.01 -6.02 9.55
CA VAL A 11 2.45 -7.35 9.26
C VAL A 11 3.32 -8.46 9.86
N GLY A 12 2.77 -9.67 9.98
CA GLY A 12 3.50 -10.85 10.38
C GLY A 12 4.11 -11.62 9.20
N GLN A 13 4.82 -12.70 9.52
CA GLN A 13 5.46 -13.60 8.55
C GLN A 13 4.44 -14.16 7.54
N GLU A 14 3.22 -14.44 7.98
CA GLU A 14 2.17 -15.00 7.13
C GLU A 14 1.85 -14.14 5.91
N VAL A 15 1.95 -12.81 6.06
CA VAL A 15 1.75 -11.88 4.94
C VAL A 15 2.96 -11.90 4.01
N ILE A 16 4.18 -11.93 4.56
CA ILE A 16 5.40 -12.00 3.75
C ILE A 16 5.45 -13.29 2.93
N ASP A 17 5.07 -14.42 3.52
CA ASP A 17 5.02 -15.70 2.83
C ASP A 17 4.00 -15.69 1.69
N ALA A 18 2.83 -15.09 1.93
CA ALA A 18 1.80 -14.92 0.91
C ALA A 18 2.29 -14.03 -0.25
N PHE A 19 2.96 -12.92 0.05
CA PHE A 19 3.56 -12.04 -0.97
C PHE A 19 4.66 -12.75 -1.75
N THR A 20 5.52 -13.50 -1.07
CA THR A 20 6.61 -14.25 -1.71
C THR A 20 6.07 -15.33 -2.64
N THR A 21 5.00 -16.02 -2.23
CA THR A 21 4.33 -17.02 -3.05
C THR A 21 3.65 -16.40 -4.27
N ALA A 22 2.97 -15.27 -4.10
CA ALA A 22 2.23 -14.61 -5.17
C ALA A 22 3.14 -13.88 -6.18
N PHE A 23 4.29 -13.37 -5.73
CA PHE A 23 5.19 -12.52 -6.52
C PHE A 23 6.66 -12.97 -6.38
N PRO A 24 7.01 -14.20 -6.80
CA PRO A 24 8.31 -14.81 -6.50
C PRO A 24 9.50 -14.03 -7.09
N GLU A 25 9.34 -13.41 -8.26
CA GLU A 25 10.40 -12.64 -8.91
C GLU A 25 10.66 -11.29 -8.22
N GLN A 26 9.61 -10.67 -7.68
CA GLN A 26 9.65 -9.32 -7.09
C GLN A 26 9.99 -9.38 -5.59
N ALA A 27 9.52 -10.41 -4.90
CA ALA A 27 9.75 -10.66 -3.49
C ALA A 27 11.25 -10.77 -3.13
N GLY A 28 12.05 -11.36 -4.04
CA GLY A 28 13.51 -11.47 -3.86
C GLY A 28 14.26 -10.13 -3.91
N GLY A 29 13.62 -9.06 -4.40
CA GLY A 29 14.24 -7.75 -4.58
C GLY A 29 14.37 -6.91 -3.30
N GLY A 30 13.76 -7.33 -2.18
CA GLY A 30 13.95 -6.71 -0.86
C GLY A 30 13.42 -5.28 -0.72
N ARG A 31 12.56 -4.80 -1.64
CA ARG A 31 12.08 -3.40 -1.64
C ARG A 31 10.67 -3.21 -1.07
N TRP A 32 9.89 -4.29 -0.95
CA TRP A 32 8.48 -4.22 -0.57
C TRP A 32 8.25 -4.34 0.93
N TRP A 33 9.25 -4.73 1.71
CA TRP A 33 9.15 -4.76 3.16
C TRP A 33 10.54 -4.70 3.80
N ALA A 34 10.56 -4.31 5.08
CA ALA A 34 11.73 -4.40 5.94
C ALA A 34 11.37 -5.12 7.24
N ALA A 35 12.26 -5.97 7.75
CA ALA A 35 12.12 -6.56 9.06
C ALA A 35 12.16 -5.46 10.14
N ARG A 36 11.29 -5.55 11.16
CA ARG A 36 11.33 -4.62 12.28
C ARG A 36 12.48 -4.96 13.22
N THR A 37 13.37 -4.00 13.44
CA THR A 37 14.49 -4.13 14.37
C THR A 37 13.98 -4.51 15.77
N GLY A 38 14.53 -5.59 16.32
CA GLY A 38 14.18 -6.07 17.65
C GLY A 38 12.83 -6.79 17.76
N GLN A 39 12.12 -7.04 16.65
CA GLN A 39 10.84 -7.75 16.64
C GLN A 39 10.85 -8.88 15.60
N PRO A 40 11.40 -10.06 15.93
CA PRO A 40 11.43 -11.21 15.03
C PRO A 40 10.04 -11.59 14.51
N GLY A 41 9.94 -11.87 13.21
CA GLY A 41 8.67 -12.22 12.56
C GLY A 41 7.73 -11.04 12.31
N LYS A 42 8.16 -9.80 12.58
CA LYS A 42 7.41 -8.57 12.27
C LYS A 42 8.09 -7.79 11.16
N TYR A 43 7.26 -7.27 10.25
CA TYR A 43 7.72 -6.57 9.06
C TYR A 43 6.92 -5.28 8.88
N LEU A 44 7.57 -4.25 8.36
CA LEU A 44 6.91 -3.08 7.81
C LEU A 44 6.80 -3.28 6.30
N ILE A 45 5.57 -3.34 5.78
CA ILE A 45 5.33 -3.60 4.35
C ILE A 45 4.95 -2.32 3.61
N ASP A 46 5.58 -2.12 2.46
CA ASP A 46 5.34 -1.02 1.53
C ASP A 46 4.40 -1.46 0.40
N LEU A 47 3.10 -1.29 0.63
CA LEU A 47 2.10 -1.53 -0.40
C LEU A 47 2.14 -0.48 -1.53
N TRP A 48 2.73 0.69 -1.31
CA TRP A 48 2.81 1.73 -2.32
C TRP A 48 3.79 1.31 -3.41
N THR A 49 4.99 0.91 -3.02
CA THR A 49 6.01 0.39 -3.94
C THR A 49 5.54 -0.92 -4.57
N ALA A 50 4.95 -1.84 -3.81
CA ALA A 50 4.44 -3.10 -4.37
C ALA A 50 3.37 -2.89 -5.45
N THR A 51 2.44 -1.95 -5.24
CA THR A 51 1.40 -1.62 -6.23
C THR A 51 1.99 -0.94 -7.46
N ARG A 52 2.93 -0.01 -7.29
CA ARG A 52 3.63 0.67 -8.41
C ARG A 52 4.35 -0.35 -9.29
N ASP A 53 5.15 -1.22 -8.67
CA ASP A 53 5.92 -2.24 -9.39
C ASP A 53 4.97 -3.18 -10.16
N GLN A 54 3.84 -3.59 -9.58
CA GLN A 54 2.84 -4.40 -10.27
C GLN A 54 2.22 -3.69 -11.48
N LEU A 55 1.94 -2.40 -11.39
CA LEU A 55 1.41 -1.62 -12.53
C LEU A 55 2.43 -1.52 -13.66
N VAL A 56 3.69 -1.27 -13.33
CA VAL A 56 4.77 -1.18 -14.32
C VAL A 56 5.00 -2.52 -15.00
N LEU A 57 4.99 -3.62 -14.24
CA LEU A 57 5.07 -4.98 -14.79
C LEU A 57 3.90 -5.32 -15.69
N ALA A 58 2.71 -4.77 -15.42
CA ALA A 58 1.54 -4.90 -16.28
C ALA A 58 1.61 -4.03 -17.56
N GLY A 59 2.70 -3.27 -17.77
CA GLY A 59 2.95 -2.46 -18.97
C GLY A 59 2.53 -0.99 -18.84
N VAL A 60 2.17 -0.51 -17.65
CA VAL A 60 1.94 0.92 -17.43
C VAL A 60 3.30 1.63 -17.40
N ASP A 61 3.44 2.71 -18.17
CA ASP A 61 4.64 3.55 -18.14
C ASP A 61 4.85 4.11 -16.72
N ASP A 62 6.04 3.91 -16.15
CA ASP A 62 6.39 4.33 -14.79
C ASP A 62 6.23 5.85 -14.58
N THR A 63 6.41 6.64 -15.64
CA THR A 63 6.20 8.11 -15.59
C THR A 63 4.72 8.49 -15.45
N GLN A 64 3.80 7.57 -15.74
CA GLN A 64 2.36 7.75 -15.61
C GLN A 64 1.80 7.20 -14.29
N VAL A 65 2.64 6.58 -13.46
CA VAL A 65 2.23 6.07 -12.14
C VAL A 65 2.50 7.11 -11.07
N HIS A 66 1.42 7.72 -10.57
CA HIS A 66 1.49 8.75 -9.53
C HIS A 66 1.14 8.19 -8.15
N LEU A 67 2.08 8.35 -7.21
CA LEU A 67 1.87 8.00 -5.82
C LEU A 67 1.27 9.20 -5.07
N ALA A 68 0.19 8.97 -4.32
CA ALA A 68 -0.43 10.02 -3.51
C ALA A 68 0.46 10.46 -2.33
N GLY A 69 1.23 9.53 -1.74
CA GLY A 69 2.14 9.81 -0.63
C GLY A 69 1.44 10.16 0.69
N LEU A 70 0.16 9.82 0.83
CA LEU A 70 -0.67 10.18 1.99
C LEU A 70 -1.02 8.94 2.79
N CYS A 71 -0.45 8.83 3.99
CA CYS A 71 -0.68 7.71 4.90
C CYS A 71 -1.96 7.89 5.70
N THR A 72 -2.91 6.96 5.56
CA THR A 72 -4.21 7.06 6.26
C THR A 72 -4.10 6.97 7.78
N ALA A 73 -3.05 6.34 8.30
CA ALA A 73 -2.85 6.18 9.74
C ALA A 73 -2.16 7.39 10.39
N THR A 74 -1.19 8.03 9.71
CA THR A 74 -0.42 9.16 10.27
C THR A 74 -1.01 10.52 9.90
N CYS A 75 -1.73 10.64 8.79
CA CYS A 75 -2.50 11.84 8.41
C CYS A 75 -3.84 11.87 9.16
N ALA A 76 -3.78 11.84 10.50
CA ALA A 76 -4.95 11.86 11.37
C ALA A 76 -5.80 13.12 11.13
N GLY A 77 -7.13 12.97 11.14
CA GLY A 77 -8.08 14.06 10.87
C GLY A 77 -8.44 14.26 9.40
N MET A 78 -7.67 13.71 8.46
CA MET A 78 -8.02 13.74 7.02
C MET A 78 -8.60 12.41 6.52
N PHE A 79 -8.16 11.28 7.10
CA PHE A 79 -8.54 9.96 6.63
C PHE A 79 -9.04 9.05 7.75
N HIS A 80 -9.94 8.13 7.39
CA HIS A 80 -10.29 7.00 8.22
C HIS A 80 -9.20 5.91 8.12
N SER A 81 -8.80 5.35 9.26
CA SER A 81 -7.81 4.27 9.35
C SER A 81 -8.30 3.17 10.29
N TYR A 82 -8.51 1.97 9.73
CA TYR A 82 -8.83 0.78 10.51
C TYR A 82 -7.66 0.36 11.41
N ARG A 83 -6.41 0.56 10.98
CA ARG A 83 -5.24 0.25 11.82
C ARG A 83 -5.24 1.09 13.11
N THR A 84 -5.73 2.32 13.05
CA THR A 84 -5.76 3.26 14.17
C THR A 84 -7.02 3.11 15.03
N HIS A 85 -8.19 3.00 14.41
CA HIS A 85 -9.48 3.07 15.12
C HIS A 85 -10.27 1.74 15.13
N GLY A 86 -9.71 0.67 14.55
CA GLY A 86 -10.34 -0.63 14.47
C GLY A 86 -11.74 -0.57 13.85
N ALA A 87 -12.65 -1.36 14.42
CA ALA A 87 -14.04 -1.47 13.97
C ALA A 87 -14.82 -0.14 13.98
N ALA A 88 -14.42 0.83 14.81
CA ALA A 88 -15.05 2.14 14.87
C ALA A 88 -14.62 3.09 13.73
N SER A 89 -13.60 2.72 12.94
CA SER A 89 -13.19 3.51 11.78
C SER A 89 -14.30 3.59 10.73
N GLY A 90 -14.56 4.78 10.20
CA GLY A 90 -15.33 4.97 8.98
C GLY A 90 -14.64 4.38 7.74
N ARG A 91 -15.22 4.61 6.55
CA ARG A 91 -14.66 4.21 5.25
C ARG A 91 -14.73 5.37 4.28
N MET A 92 -13.73 5.45 3.41
CA MET A 92 -13.64 6.45 2.36
C MET A 92 -13.87 5.77 1.01
N VAL A 93 -14.25 6.54 0.01
CA VAL A 93 -14.50 6.04 -1.35
C VAL A 93 -13.51 6.66 -2.32
N ALA A 94 -12.87 5.85 -3.14
CA ALA A 94 -12.17 6.29 -4.34
C ALA A 94 -13.07 5.99 -5.54
N ALA A 95 -13.38 7.01 -6.34
CA ALA A 95 -14.24 6.88 -7.51
C ALA A 95 -13.67 7.68 -8.68
N ILE A 96 -13.84 7.14 -9.88
CA ILE A 96 -13.48 7.80 -11.13
C ILE A 96 -14.65 7.65 -12.10
N ARG A 97 -14.97 8.73 -12.82
CA ARG A 97 -15.94 8.70 -13.92
C ARG A 97 -15.43 9.53 -15.08
N ARG A 98 -15.71 9.08 -16.30
CA ARG A 98 -15.58 9.96 -17.47
C ARG A 98 -16.73 10.96 -17.45
N VAL A 99 -16.42 12.24 -17.61
CA VAL A 99 -17.44 13.26 -17.88
C VAL A 99 -17.44 13.45 -19.39
N SER A 100 -18.53 13.11 -20.06
CA SER A 100 -18.72 13.51 -21.46
C SER A 100 -18.80 15.04 -21.51
N ALA A 101 -18.05 15.67 -22.41
CA ALA A 101 -18.21 17.10 -22.64
C ALA A 101 -19.69 17.39 -23.00
N PRO A 102 -20.30 18.47 -22.48
CA PRO A 102 -21.57 18.92 -23.01
C PRO A 102 -21.40 19.13 -24.53
N ARG A 103 -22.33 18.59 -25.32
CA ARG A 103 -22.36 18.80 -26.78
C ARG A 103 -22.55 20.26 -27.10
#